data_AF-A0A850MU88-F1
#
_entry.id   AF-A0A850MU88-F1
#
_cell.length_a   1.000
_cell.length_b   1.000
_cell.length_c   1.000
_cell.angle_alpha   90.00
_cell.angle_beta   90.00
_cell.angle_gamma   90.00
#
_symmetry.space_group_name_H-M   'P 1'
#
loop_
_entity.id
_entity.type
_entity.pdbx_description
1 polymer ?
#
loop_
_entity_poly.entity_id
_entity_poly.type
_entity_poly.pdbx_seq_one_letter_code
_entity_poly.pdbx_strand_id
1 'polypeptide(L)'
;MKIFILIGIEVICTKWFYLTILVRNFVGIDSMSRKILVYSIFDDEFGPMPAFYLPADEGEELIMNLAVQSLTSSFFGDYKEDHHGKAIIALSIADLAMFIYYFIIPSSQSRGGTRPAAISILVNKSDENLLYDNTNYLENRIKQILPALKSEDPSVSTVELMRLYQDIKKIDQQLKKPVEQLPIKSISKIIKEEIFAKLLHCIISNQPVVIVGKDLKSIMAICNSITPLIPHKILIIEKFTADSPSIPAFDILAIEEQEWNKKPEIFESLIQLPVYSMDSGTLQNFEGDFIFTLTLLKKIRKMKTENEIETFIRISILKMIKKSEQLEEILEKTEKKIDIEVLLEKLDMKQKFLGTLLLLLGEKREKLEKKIDTKEERLKRFLASE
;
A
#
# COMPACT_ATOMS: atom_id res chain seq x y z
N MET A 1 42.95 -17.81 -24.36
CA MET A 1 42.00 -18.15 -25.45
C MET A 1 41.20 -19.37 -24.99
N LYS A 2 39.91 -19.16 -24.72
CA LYS A 2 38.77 -20.08 -24.66
C LYS A 2 38.98 -21.51 -24.12
N ILE A 3 38.34 -21.81 -22.97
CA ILE A 3 37.20 -22.74 -22.82
C ILE A 3 36.88 -22.79 -21.31
N PHE A 4 35.94 -21.95 -20.89
CA PHE A 4 35.14 -22.08 -19.66
C PHE A 4 33.79 -21.45 -20.02
N ILE A 5 32.70 -21.95 -19.43
CA ILE A 5 31.28 -21.68 -19.73
C ILE A 5 30.64 -22.78 -20.60
N LEU A 6 30.32 -23.90 -19.94
CA LEU A 6 29.29 -24.86 -20.39
C LEU A 6 28.86 -25.78 -19.22
N ILE A 7 28.63 -25.22 -18.02
CA ILE A 7 28.00 -25.96 -16.89
C ILE A 7 27.10 -25.01 -16.06
N GLY A 8 26.36 -24.11 -16.72
CA GLY A 8 25.60 -23.05 -16.03
C GLY A 8 24.09 -23.03 -16.26
N ILE A 9 23.54 -23.92 -17.11
CA ILE A 9 22.16 -23.76 -17.61
C ILE A 9 21.22 -24.90 -17.15
N GLU A 10 21.72 -26.08 -16.77
CA GLU A 10 20.84 -27.21 -16.38
C GLU A 10 20.37 -27.23 -14.92
N VAL A 11 20.93 -26.39 -14.04
CA VAL A 11 20.59 -26.41 -12.60
C VAL A 11 19.42 -25.49 -12.22
N ILE A 12 18.95 -24.65 -13.15
CA ILE A 12 17.86 -23.69 -12.89
C ILE A 12 16.47 -24.31 -13.13
N CYS A 13 16.31 -25.27 -14.05
CA CYS A 13 15.00 -25.85 -14.34
C CYS A 13 14.52 -26.90 -13.33
N THR A 14 15.42 -27.58 -12.61
CA THR A 14 15.03 -28.68 -11.70
C THR A 14 14.64 -28.23 -10.29
N LYS A 15 14.98 -26.99 -9.90
CA LYS A 15 14.55 -26.42 -8.61
C LYS A 15 13.11 -25.88 -8.63
N TRP A 16 12.51 -25.70 -9.80
CA TRP A 16 11.13 -25.23 -9.96
C TRP A 16 10.08 -26.31 -9.67
N PHE A 17 10.45 -27.59 -9.71
CA PHE A 17 9.48 -28.68 -9.58
C PHE A 17 9.15 -29.09 -8.13
N TYR A 18 10.00 -28.76 -7.16
CA TYR A 18 9.82 -29.20 -5.77
C TYR A 18 9.00 -28.24 -4.89
N LEU A 19 8.81 -26.98 -5.29
CA LEU A 19 8.01 -26.03 -4.52
C LEU A 19 6.49 -26.17 -4.79
N THR A 20 6.11 -26.78 -5.91
CA THR A 20 4.70 -26.95 -6.33
C THR A 20 3.97 -28.07 -5.55
N ILE A 21 4.69 -28.94 -4.83
CA ILE A 21 4.10 -30.12 -4.18
C ILE A 21 3.59 -29.84 -2.75
N LEU A 22 3.92 -28.70 -2.15
CA LEU A 22 3.57 -28.38 -0.75
C LEU A 22 2.27 -27.57 -0.56
N VAL A 23 1.55 -27.25 -1.63
CA VAL A 23 0.26 -26.51 -1.58
C VAL A 23 -0.92 -27.43 -1.95
N ARG A 24 -0.87 -28.71 -1.55
CA ARG A 24 -1.82 -29.72 -2.02
C ARG A 24 -3.00 -30.04 -1.09
N ASN A 25 -3.08 -29.45 0.09
CA ASN A 25 -4.19 -29.71 1.01
C ASN A 25 -4.69 -28.40 1.60
N PHE A 26 -5.74 -27.84 1.03
CA PHE A 26 -6.84 -27.11 1.68
C PHE A 26 -7.59 -26.39 0.56
N VAL A 27 -8.83 -26.82 0.28
CA VAL A 27 -10.01 -25.99 -0.01
C VAL A 27 -11.11 -26.96 -0.42
N GLY A 28 -12.12 -27.07 0.46
CA GLY A 28 -13.41 -27.64 0.12
C GLY A 28 -14.09 -26.77 -0.95
N ILE A 29 -14.74 -27.45 -1.89
CA ILE A 29 -15.45 -26.85 -3.02
C ILE A 29 -16.68 -26.11 -2.48
N ASP A 30 -16.57 -24.79 -2.42
CA ASP A 30 -17.71 -23.88 -2.53
C ASP A 30 -17.58 -23.14 -3.86
N SER A 31 -18.71 -22.89 -4.53
CA SER A 31 -18.81 -22.29 -5.87
C SER A 31 -18.29 -20.84 -5.91
N MET A 32 -16.97 -20.67 -5.78
CA MET A 32 -16.30 -19.39 -5.97
C MET A 32 -16.25 -19.06 -7.48
N SER A 33 -16.63 -17.83 -7.80
CA SER A 33 -16.37 -17.16 -9.07
C SER A 33 -14.93 -17.41 -9.51
N ARG A 34 -14.78 -18.00 -10.70
CA ARG A 34 -13.50 -18.41 -11.26
C ARG A 34 -12.68 -17.15 -11.54
N LYS A 35 -11.52 -17.05 -10.91
CA LYS A 35 -10.62 -15.90 -10.98
C LYS A 35 -9.22 -16.33 -11.34
N ILE A 36 -8.69 -15.74 -12.40
CA ILE A 36 -7.39 -16.11 -12.95
C ILE A 36 -6.53 -14.85 -13.01
N LEU A 37 -5.28 -14.96 -12.56
CA LEU A 37 -4.23 -13.96 -12.75
C LEU A 37 -3.20 -14.55 -13.70
N VAL A 38 -2.85 -13.82 -14.74
CA VAL A 38 -1.78 -14.18 -15.67
C VAL A 38 -0.82 -13.01 -15.77
N TYR A 39 0.47 -13.27 -15.59
CA TYR A 39 1.55 -12.35 -15.92
C TYR A 39 2.26 -12.88 -17.17
N SER A 40 2.27 -12.06 -18.21
CA SER A 40 2.80 -12.42 -19.53
C SER A 40 3.92 -11.49 -19.93
N ILE A 41 4.92 -12.05 -20.60
CA ILE A 41 6.06 -11.32 -21.14
C ILE A 41 6.24 -11.67 -22.61
N PHE A 42 6.79 -10.74 -23.38
CA PHE A 42 7.24 -11.03 -24.73
C PHE A 42 8.68 -11.56 -24.69
N ASP A 43 8.88 -12.77 -25.19
CA ASP A 43 10.19 -13.36 -25.40
C ASP A 43 10.62 -13.22 -26.86
N ASP A 44 11.88 -12.86 -27.12
CA ASP A 44 12.35 -12.61 -28.49
C ASP A 44 12.50 -13.89 -29.33
N GLU A 45 12.63 -15.07 -28.69
CA GLU A 45 12.75 -16.36 -29.35
C GLU A 45 11.39 -17.04 -29.54
N PHE A 46 10.54 -16.98 -28.52
CA PHE A 46 9.28 -17.73 -28.47
C PHE A 46 8.02 -16.87 -28.64
N GLY A 47 8.15 -15.55 -28.57
CA GLY A 47 7.03 -14.60 -28.64
C GLY A 47 6.30 -14.41 -27.31
N PRO A 48 5.02 -14.02 -27.33
CA PRO A 48 4.21 -13.86 -26.12
C PRO A 48 4.10 -15.15 -25.31
N MET A 49 4.48 -15.12 -24.04
CA MET A 49 4.39 -16.29 -23.15
C MET A 49 3.94 -15.94 -21.73
N PRO A 50 3.28 -16.88 -21.03
CA PRO A 50 2.96 -16.73 -19.61
C PRO A 50 4.23 -16.95 -18.77
N ALA A 51 4.64 -15.93 -18.02
CA ALA A 51 5.74 -16.03 -17.06
C ALA A 51 5.26 -16.53 -15.69
N PHE A 52 3.99 -16.27 -15.35
CA PHE A 52 3.36 -16.71 -14.11
C PHE A 52 1.84 -16.73 -14.27
N TYR A 53 1.16 -17.68 -13.62
CA TYR A 53 -0.29 -17.69 -13.56
C TYR A 53 -0.82 -18.36 -12.29
N LEU A 54 -2.02 -17.96 -11.87
CA LEU A 54 -2.80 -18.58 -10.81
C LEU A 54 -4.29 -18.60 -11.19
N PRO A 55 -5.04 -19.65 -10.80
CA PRO A 55 -4.55 -20.82 -10.09
C PRO A 55 -3.77 -21.78 -11.02
N ALA A 56 -2.92 -22.63 -10.44
CA ALA A 56 -1.95 -23.43 -11.20
C ALA A 56 -2.56 -24.63 -11.95
N ASP A 57 -3.82 -24.93 -11.68
CA ASP A 57 -4.62 -26.00 -12.31
C ASP A 57 -5.36 -25.54 -13.57
N GLU A 58 -5.20 -24.27 -13.97
CA GLU A 58 -5.74 -23.77 -15.23
C GLU A 58 -5.08 -24.43 -16.45
N GLY A 59 -5.89 -24.71 -17.48
CA GLY A 59 -5.42 -25.40 -18.68
C GLY A 59 -4.36 -24.61 -19.44
N GLU A 60 -3.23 -25.24 -19.77
CA GLU A 60 -2.09 -24.60 -20.44
C GLU A 60 -2.47 -23.91 -21.76
N GLU A 61 -3.36 -24.52 -22.54
CA GLU A 61 -3.87 -23.94 -23.79
C GLU A 61 -4.60 -22.61 -23.55
N LEU A 62 -5.44 -22.53 -22.51
CA LEU A 62 -6.12 -21.30 -22.12
C LEU A 62 -5.09 -20.24 -21.73
N ILE A 63 -4.16 -20.57 -20.82
CA ILE A 63 -3.16 -19.63 -20.32
C ILE A 63 -2.26 -19.09 -21.45
N MET A 64 -1.87 -19.95 -22.39
CA MET A 64 -1.09 -19.54 -23.56
C MET A 64 -1.88 -18.59 -24.47
N ASN A 65 -3.14 -18.92 -24.78
CA ASN A 65 -4.01 -18.06 -25.57
C ASN A 65 -4.21 -16.69 -24.91
N LEU A 66 -4.33 -16.65 -23.58
CA LEU A 66 -4.42 -15.41 -22.82
C LEU A 66 -3.14 -14.58 -22.91
N ALA A 67 -1.97 -15.20 -22.79
CA ALA A 67 -0.70 -14.50 -22.92
C ALA A 67 -0.55 -13.86 -24.32
N VAL A 68 -0.91 -14.61 -25.36
CA VAL A 68 -0.91 -14.11 -26.74
C VAL A 68 -1.89 -12.95 -26.89
N GLN A 69 -3.14 -13.08 -26.46
CA GLN A 69 -4.14 -12.01 -26.59
C GLN A 69 -3.77 -10.75 -25.79
N SER A 70 -3.23 -10.93 -24.60
CA SER A 70 -2.89 -9.83 -23.69
C SER A 70 -1.71 -9.00 -24.19
N LEU A 71 -0.75 -9.63 -24.84
CA LEU A 71 0.40 -8.92 -25.41
C LEU A 71 0.13 -8.46 -26.84
N THR A 72 -0.56 -9.23 -27.68
CA THR A 72 -0.92 -8.79 -29.05
C THR A 72 -1.74 -7.51 -29.05
N SER A 73 -2.63 -7.33 -28.05
CA SER A 73 -3.40 -6.11 -27.85
C SER A 73 -2.57 -4.88 -27.43
N SER A 74 -1.33 -5.05 -26.94
CA SER A 74 -0.43 -3.95 -26.61
C SER A 74 0.41 -3.44 -27.79
N PHE A 75 0.53 -4.18 -28.89
CA PHE A 75 1.42 -3.86 -30.03
C PHE A 75 0.94 -2.75 -30.97
N PHE A 76 -0.19 -2.08 -30.68
CA PHE A 76 -0.76 -1.05 -31.55
C PHE A 76 -0.25 0.38 -31.30
N GLY A 77 0.88 0.56 -30.61
CA GLY A 77 1.44 1.89 -30.33
C GLY A 77 2.97 1.98 -30.36
N ASP A 78 3.49 3.16 -30.68
CA ASP A 78 4.91 3.49 -30.57
C ASP A 78 5.35 3.39 -29.10
N TYR A 79 6.05 2.32 -28.74
CA TYR A 79 6.57 2.07 -27.40
C TYR A 79 7.63 3.13 -27.03
N LYS A 80 7.25 4.14 -26.26
CA LYS A 80 8.16 5.03 -25.52
C LYS A 80 8.29 4.52 -24.08
N GLU A 81 9.37 4.90 -23.39
CA GLU A 81 9.76 4.36 -22.07
C GLU A 81 8.68 4.41 -20.96
N ASP A 82 7.63 5.22 -21.12
CA ASP A 82 6.51 5.37 -20.18
C ASP A 82 5.16 4.83 -20.69
N HIS A 83 5.16 3.95 -21.70
CA HIS A 83 3.90 3.43 -22.25
C HIS A 83 3.25 2.43 -21.29
N HIS A 84 2.15 2.87 -20.69
CA HIS A 84 1.26 2.06 -19.88
C HIS A 84 -0.17 2.22 -20.38
N GLY A 85 -0.94 1.15 -20.37
CA GLY A 85 -2.33 1.19 -20.78
C GLY A 85 -3.15 0.15 -20.04
N LYS A 86 -4.46 0.33 -20.04
CA LYS A 86 -5.40 -0.66 -19.52
C LYS A 86 -6.53 -0.90 -20.51
N ALA A 87 -7.05 -2.11 -20.54
CA ALA A 87 -8.28 -2.43 -21.26
C ALA A 87 -9.10 -3.47 -20.50
N ILE A 88 -10.39 -3.53 -20.81
CA ILE A 88 -11.25 -4.64 -20.44
C ILE A 88 -11.76 -5.26 -21.72
N ILE A 89 -11.57 -6.56 -21.88
CA ILE A 89 -11.90 -7.34 -23.07
C ILE A 89 -12.80 -8.51 -22.65
N ALA A 90 -13.99 -8.61 -23.22
CA ALA A 90 -14.83 -9.79 -23.11
C ALA A 90 -14.27 -10.90 -24.02
N LEU A 91 -13.96 -12.06 -23.45
CA LEU A 91 -13.40 -13.19 -24.17
C LEU A 91 -14.50 -14.18 -24.56
N SER A 92 -14.80 -14.25 -25.85
CA SER A 92 -15.80 -15.17 -26.41
C SER A 92 -15.44 -16.65 -26.23
N ILE A 93 -14.15 -16.97 -26.07
CA ILE A 93 -13.62 -18.34 -26.16
C ILE A 93 -13.84 -19.14 -24.86
N ALA A 94 -14.04 -18.47 -23.71
CA ALA A 94 -14.04 -19.14 -22.41
C ALA A 94 -15.17 -18.70 -21.45
N ASP A 95 -16.14 -17.91 -21.94
CA ASP A 95 -17.11 -17.21 -21.08
C ASP A 95 -16.43 -16.43 -19.94
N LEU A 96 -15.31 -15.79 -20.27
CA LEU A 96 -14.50 -14.98 -19.36
C LEU A 96 -14.53 -13.51 -19.79
N ALA A 97 -14.38 -12.61 -18.84
CA ALA A 97 -14.02 -11.22 -19.09
C ALA A 97 -12.63 -10.96 -18.50
N MET A 98 -11.84 -10.12 -19.17
CA MET A 98 -10.43 -9.91 -18.85
C MET A 98 -10.11 -8.42 -18.70
N PHE A 99 -9.56 -8.04 -17.56
CA PHE A 99 -8.88 -6.76 -17.37
C PHE A 99 -7.40 -6.96 -17.68
N ILE A 100 -6.82 -6.07 -18.48
CA ILE A 100 -5.40 -6.12 -18.86
C ILE A 100 -4.76 -4.80 -18.50
N TYR A 101 -3.57 -4.88 -17.92
CA TYR A 101 -2.68 -3.74 -17.72
C TYR A 101 -1.34 -4.00 -18.41
N TYR A 102 -1.04 -3.21 -19.44
CA TYR A 102 0.17 -3.32 -20.25
C TYR A 102 1.26 -2.39 -19.71
N PHE A 103 2.50 -2.86 -19.75
CA PHE A 103 3.67 -2.09 -19.36
C PHE A 103 4.93 -2.58 -20.06
N ILE A 104 6.00 -1.81 -19.93
CA ILE A 104 7.30 -2.12 -20.49
C ILE A 104 8.30 -2.37 -19.36
N ILE A 105 9.13 -3.40 -19.54
CA ILE A 105 10.28 -3.72 -18.68
C ILE A 105 11.55 -3.34 -19.46
N PRO A 106 12.40 -2.43 -18.93
CA PRO A 106 13.70 -2.16 -19.53
C PRO A 106 14.55 -3.43 -19.57
N SER A 107 15.14 -3.75 -20.73
CA SER A 107 15.93 -4.97 -20.90
C SER A 107 17.02 -4.72 -21.94
N SER A 108 18.29 -4.76 -21.50
CA SER A 108 19.45 -4.62 -22.38
C SER A 108 19.62 -5.78 -23.37
N GLN A 109 18.96 -6.91 -23.09
CA GLN A 109 19.01 -8.11 -23.91
C GLN A 109 17.87 -8.19 -24.95
N SER A 110 16.85 -7.34 -24.83
CA SER A 110 15.68 -7.39 -25.71
C SER A 110 15.79 -6.43 -26.90
N ARG A 111 15.15 -6.79 -28.02
CA ARG A 111 15.12 -5.93 -29.22
C ARG A 111 14.45 -4.58 -28.88
N GLY A 112 15.15 -3.48 -29.15
CA GLY A 112 14.68 -2.13 -28.82
C GLY A 112 14.85 -1.74 -27.35
N GLY A 113 15.67 -2.47 -26.58
CA GLY A 113 16.03 -2.12 -25.19
C GLY A 113 14.90 -2.29 -24.18
N THR A 114 13.79 -2.89 -24.60
CA THR A 114 12.54 -2.96 -23.84
C THR A 114 11.84 -4.29 -24.09
N ARG A 115 11.14 -4.78 -23.07
CA ARG A 115 10.36 -6.02 -23.10
C ARG A 115 8.90 -5.71 -22.74
N PRO A 116 7.96 -5.85 -23.69
CA PRO A 116 6.53 -5.75 -23.39
C PRO A 116 6.09 -6.80 -22.38
N ALA A 117 5.25 -6.38 -21.44
CA ALA A 117 4.69 -7.23 -20.42
C ALA A 117 3.24 -6.82 -20.11
N ALA A 118 2.46 -7.77 -19.62
CA ALA A 118 1.06 -7.55 -19.26
C ALA A 118 0.69 -8.33 -17.99
N ILE A 119 -0.17 -7.72 -17.18
CA ILE A 119 -0.92 -8.41 -16.14
C ILE A 119 -2.38 -8.50 -16.59
N SER A 120 -2.90 -9.71 -16.61
CA SER A 120 -4.26 -10.02 -17.01
C SER A 120 -5.01 -10.65 -15.84
N ILE A 121 -6.18 -10.10 -15.53
CA ILE A 121 -7.06 -10.54 -14.46
C ILE A 121 -8.37 -10.95 -15.10
N LEU A 122 -8.75 -12.21 -14.92
CA LEU A 122 -9.94 -12.78 -15.52
C LEU A 122 -10.97 -13.16 -14.48
N VAL A 123 -12.22 -12.94 -14.83
CA VAL A 123 -13.41 -13.36 -14.10
C VAL A 123 -14.37 -14.04 -15.06
N ASN A 124 -15.35 -14.77 -14.53
CA ASN A 124 -16.48 -15.23 -15.34
C ASN A 124 -17.16 -14.04 -16.01
N LYS A 125 -17.67 -14.23 -17.22
CA LYS A 125 -18.38 -13.18 -17.96
C LYS A 125 -19.62 -12.66 -17.23
N SER A 126 -20.29 -13.50 -16.44
CA SER A 126 -21.38 -13.08 -15.56
C SER A 126 -20.96 -12.01 -14.55
N ASP A 127 -19.66 -11.96 -14.23
CA ASP A 127 -19.06 -11.09 -13.23
C ASP A 127 -18.25 -9.95 -13.87
N GLU A 128 -18.38 -9.72 -15.19
CA GLU A 128 -17.64 -8.70 -15.94
C GLU A 128 -17.74 -7.29 -15.33
N ASN A 129 -18.91 -6.94 -14.76
CA ASN A 129 -19.11 -5.67 -14.07
C ASN A 129 -18.11 -5.44 -12.93
N LEU A 130 -17.60 -6.50 -12.28
CA LEU A 130 -16.58 -6.39 -11.25
C LEU A 130 -15.29 -5.76 -11.78
N LEU A 131 -14.92 -6.06 -13.02
CA LEU A 131 -13.73 -5.46 -13.65
C LEU A 131 -13.93 -3.98 -13.89
N TYR A 132 -15.10 -3.58 -14.39
CA TYR A 132 -15.46 -2.19 -14.63
C TYR A 132 -15.51 -1.39 -13.31
N ASP A 133 -16.19 -1.93 -12.29
CA ASP A 133 -16.34 -1.28 -10.99
C ASP A 133 -15.00 -1.11 -10.24
N ASN A 134 -14.05 -2.04 -10.46
CA ASN A 134 -12.77 -2.05 -9.77
C ASN A 134 -11.58 -1.63 -10.66
N THR A 135 -11.82 -1.09 -11.85
CA THR A 135 -10.77 -0.74 -12.84
C THR A 135 -9.66 0.12 -12.22
N ASN A 136 -10.02 1.17 -11.48
CA ASN A 136 -9.05 2.08 -10.86
C ASN A 136 -8.27 1.42 -9.71
N TYR A 137 -8.94 0.56 -8.94
CA TYR A 137 -8.31 -0.21 -7.87
C TYR A 137 -7.27 -1.18 -8.44
N LEU A 138 -7.67 -1.98 -9.44
CA LEU A 138 -6.81 -2.95 -10.12
C LEU A 138 -5.60 -2.27 -10.76
N GLU A 139 -5.82 -1.17 -11.46
CA GLU A 139 -4.75 -0.36 -12.05
C GLU A 139 -3.76 0.12 -10.98
N ASN A 140 -4.25 0.72 -9.89
CA ASN A 140 -3.41 1.23 -8.82
C ASN A 140 -2.63 0.10 -8.16
N ARG A 141 -3.27 -1.04 -7.91
CA ARG A 141 -2.62 -2.20 -7.30
C ARG A 141 -1.51 -2.76 -8.19
N ILE A 142 -1.73 -2.83 -9.51
CA ILE A 142 -0.70 -3.28 -10.45
C ILE A 142 0.46 -2.27 -10.52
N LYS A 143 0.17 -0.96 -10.63
CA LYS A 143 1.19 0.10 -10.59
C LYS A 143 2.08 0.01 -9.35
N GLN A 144 1.53 -0.40 -8.21
CA GLN A 144 2.27 -0.58 -6.97
C GLN A 144 3.29 -1.73 -7.02
N ILE A 145 3.06 -2.77 -7.83
CA ILE A 145 3.95 -3.93 -7.94
C ILE A 145 4.89 -3.86 -9.15
N LEU A 146 4.68 -2.92 -10.08
CA LEU A 146 5.57 -2.74 -11.24
C LEU A 146 7.06 -2.63 -10.88
N PRO A 147 7.49 -1.92 -9.81
CA PRO A 147 8.91 -1.89 -9.45
C PRO A 147 9.47 -3.28 -9.11
N ALA A 148 8.68 -4.14 -8.48
CA ALA A 148 9.05 -5.52 -8.19
C ALA A 148 9.15 -6.36 -9.47
N LEU A 149 8.22 -6.18 -10.41
CA LEU A 149 8.21 -6.88 -11.71
C LEU A 149 9.35 -6.42 -12.65
N LYS A 150 9.84 -5.21 -12.45
CA LYS A 150 11.01 -4.66 -13.15
C LYS A 150 12.34 -5.01 -12.46
N SER A 151 12.29 -5.67 -11.29
CA SER A 151 13.49 -6.10 -10.57
C SER A 151 14.18 -7.26 -11.31
N GLU A 152 15.51 -7.32 -11.22
CA GLU A 152 16.28 -8.47 -11.70
C GLU A 152 16.08 -9.72 -10.81
N ASP A 153 15.56 -9.56 -9.59
CA ASP A 153 15.26 -10.66 -8.67
C ASP A 153 13.85 -11.24 -8.91
N PRO A 154 13.74 -12.48 -9.45
CA PRO A 154 12.46 -13.12 -9.75
C PRO A 154 11.63 -13.49 -8.51
N SER A 155 12.29 -13.64 -7.35
CA SER A 155 11.60 -14.04 -6.11
C SER A 155 10.69 -12.92 -5.60
N VAL A 156 11.12 -11.67 -5.74
CA VAL A 156 10.35 -10.47 -5.37
C VAL A 156 9.10 -10.33 -6.24
N SER A 157 9.24 -10.61 -7.54
CA SER A 157 8.11 -10.61 -8.48
C SER A 157 7.03 -11.63 -8.11
N THR A 158 7.44 -12.84 -7.76
CA THR A 158 6.52 -13.94 -7.44
C THR A 158 5.68 -13.64 -6.19
N VAL A 159 6.31 -13.14 -5.12
CA VAL A 159 5.61 -12.79 -3.87
C VAL A 159 4.55 -11.70 -4.11
N GLU A 160 4.88 -10.67 -4.89
CA GLU A 160 3.93 -9.60 -5.20
C GLU A 160 2.79 -10.05 -6.12
N LEU A 161 3.04 -10.95 -7.08
CA LEU A 161 2.00 -11.55 -7.90
C LEU A 161 1.07 -12.45 -7.08
N MET A 162 1.59 -13.22 -6.12
CA MET A 162 0.77 -14.00 -5.19
C MET A 162 -0.10 -13.09 -4.32
N ARG A 163 0.44 -11.96 -3.83
CA ARG A 163 -0.34 -10.96 -3.08
C ARG A 163 -1.45 -10.36 -3.92
N LEU A 164 -1.13 -9.95 -5.16
CA LEU A 164 -2.14 -9.45 -6.11
C LEU A 164 -3.26 -10.47 -6.35
N TYR A 165 -2.94 -11.75 -6.50
CA TYR A 165 -3.96 -12.79 -6.66
C TYR A 165 -4.89 -12.91 -5.45
N GLN A 166 -4.36 -12.80 -4.24
CA GLN A 166 -5.18 -12.78 -3.01
C GLN A 166 -6.11 -11.56 -2.97
N ASP A 167 -5.63 -10.39 -3.39
CA ASP A 167 -6.45 -9.19 -3.49
C ASP A 167 -7.59 -9.37 -4.50
N ILE A 168 -7.29 -9.97 -5.66
CA ILE A 168 -8.27 -10.27 -6.70
C ILE A 168 -9.35 -11.23 -6.20
N LYS A 169 -8.98 -12.30 -5.48
CA LYS A 169 -9.94 -13.26 -4.90
C LYS A 169 -10.99 -12.57 -4.02
N LYS A 170 -10.61 -11.51 -3.32
CA LYS A 170 -11.48 -10.76 -2.39
C LYS A 170 -12.48 -9.82 -3.07
N ILE A 171 -12.32 -9.52 -4.36
CA ILE A 171 -13.19 -8.58 -5.10
C ILE A 171 -14.69 -8.99 -5.06
N ASP A 172 -15.02 -10.29 -4.93
CA ASP A 172 -16.42 -10.74 -4.89
C ASP A 172 -17.04 -10.64 -3.50
N GLN A 173 -16.19 -10.71 -2.47
CA GLN A 173 -16.62 -10.88 -1.08
C GLN A 173 -16.81 -9.56 -0.35
N GLN A 174 -16.31 -8.44 -0.90
CA GLN A 174 -16.25 -7.17 -0.16
C GLN A 174 -16.73 -5.92 -0.91
N LEU A 175 -16.92 -5.95 -2.24
CA LEU A 175 -17.19 -4.73 -3.02
C LEU A 175 -18.21 -4.94 -4.16
N LYS A 176 -19.46 -5.30 -3.84
CA LYS A 176 -20.58 -5.26 -4.83
C LYS A 176 -20.91 -3.84 -5.31
N LYS A 177 -20.32 -2.82 -4.69
CA LYS A 177 -20.17 -1.45 -5.18
C LYS A 177 -18.81 -0.96 -4.69
N PRO A 178 -18.04 -0.17 -5.46
CA PRO A 178 -16.93 0.56 -4.89
C PRO A 178 -17.50 1.36 -3.71
N VAL A 179 -16.98 1.12 -2.50
CA VAL A 179 -17.34 1.99 -1.38
C VAL A 179 -16.79 3.36 -1.73
N GLU A 180 -17.72 4.27 -2.05
CA GLU A 180 -17.40 5.62 -2.53
C GLU A 180 -16.38 6.29 -1.62
N GLN A 181 -15.30 6.78 -2.23
CA GLN A 181 -14.43 7.75 -1.56
C GLN A 181 -15.23 9.02 -1.35
N LEU A 182 -15.42 9.38 -0.09
CA LEU A 182 -15.95 10.69 0.27
C LEU A 182 -14.88 11.75 0.05
N PRO A 183 -15.22 12.94 -0.46
CA PRO A 183 -14.31 14.08 -0.43
C PRO A 183 -13.81 14.33 1.00
N ILE A 184 -12.55 14.70 1.19
CA ILE A 184 -11.92 14.98 2.50
C ILE A 184 -12.71 16.05 3.26
N LYS A 185 -13.23 17.05 2.54
CA LYS A 185 -14.13 18.05 3.14
C LYS A 185 -15.42 17.43 3.69
N SER A 186 -15.96 16.40 3.05
CA SER A 186 -17.15 15.70 3.52
C SER A 186 -16.86 14.88 4.78
N ILE A 187 -15.66 14.28 4.90
CA ILE A 187 -15.23 13.61 6.15
C ILE A 187 -15.29 14.58 7.32
N SER A 188 -14.85 15.84 7.14
CA SER A 188 -14.87 16.85 8.21
C SER A 188 -16.29 17.22 8.71
N LYS A 189 -17.34 16.81 7.99
CA LYS A 189 -18.74 16.93 8.43
C LYS A 189 -19.21 15.71 9.23
N ILE A 190 -18.57 14.56 9.02
CA ILE A 190 -18.90 13.29 9.68
C ILE A 190 -18.11 13.14 10.97
N ILE A 191 -16.80 13.43 10.91
CA ILE A 191 -15.87 13.32 12.03
C ILE A 191 -15.59 14.72 12.57
N LYS A 192 -15.65 14.88 13.90
CA LYS A 192 -15.25 16.12 14.57
C LYS A 192 -13.82 16.51 14.15
N GLU A 193 -13.60 17.78 13.84
CA GLU A 193 -12.31 18.26 13.30
C GLU A 193 -11.11 17.85 14.15
N GLU A 194 -11.24 17.93 15.48
CA GLU A 194 -10.17 17.51 16.40
C GLU A 194 -9.83 16.02 16.25
N ILE A 195 -10.84 15.17 16.16
CA ILE A 195 -10.65 13.72 15.98
C ILE A 195 -10.05 13.43 14.61
N PHE A 196 -10.51 14.13 13.56
CA PHE A 196 -9.94 13.98 12.23
C PHE A 196 -8.47 14.42 12.20
N ALA A 197 -8.11 15.48 12.92
CA ALA A 197 -6.73 15.91 13.07
C ALA A 197 -5.86 14.85 13.75
N LYS A 198 -6.37 14.19 14.80
CA LYS A 198 -5.68 13.11 15.49
C LYS A 198 -5.53 11.86 14.61
N LEU A 199 -6.57 11.47 13.87
CA LEU A 199 -6.49 10.38 12.90
C LEU A 199 -5.40 10.63 11.86
N LEU A 200 -5.41 11.82 11.24
CA LEU A 200 -4.37 12.22 10.30
C LEU A 200 -2.98 12.22 10.95
N HIS A 201 -2.89 12.59 12.23
CA HIS A 201 -1.61 12.58 12.93
C HIS A 201 -1.05 11.17 13.05
N CYS A 202 -1.87 10.21 13.49
CA CYS A 202 -1.48 8.80 13.57
C CYS A 202 -0.95 8.30 12.22
N ILE A 203 -1.70 8.57 11.14
CA ILE A 203 -1.33 8.14 9.79
C ILE A 203 -0.02 8.76 9.31
N ILE A 204 0.15 10.06 9.52
CA ILE A 204 1.37 10.78 9.10
C ILE A 204 2.57 10.28 9.88
N SER A 205 2.40 9.99 11.18
CA SER A 205 3.45 9.52 12.08
C SER A 205 3.62 7.99 12.06
N ASN A 206 3.04 7.30 11.09
CA ASN A 206 3.13 5.84 10.93
C ASN A 206 2.69 5.07 12.21
N GLN A 207 1.71 5.60 12.93
CA GLN A 207 1.06 4.93 14.06
C GLN A 207 -0.18 4.18 13.54
N PRO A 208 -0.23 2.84 13.68
CA PRO A 208 -1.39 2.06 13.31
C PRO A 208 -2.64 2.53 14.04
N VAL A 209 -3.77 2.64 13.35
CA VAL A 209 -5.05 3.06 13.94
C VAL A 209 -6.13 2.05 13.67
N VAL A 210 -6.96 1.78 14.68
CA VAL A 210 -8.15 0.94 14.55
C VAL A 210 -9.37 1.83 14.46
N ILE A 211 -10.24 1.61 13.47
CA ILE A 211 -11.52 2.31 13.32
C ILE A 211 -12.64 1.32 13.57
N VAL A 212 -13.45 1.59 14.59
CA VAL A 212 -14.57 0.75 15.04
C VAL A 212 -15.88 1.47 14.80
N GLY A 213 -16.89 0.78 14.27
CA GLY A 213 -18.23 1.33 14.16
C GLY A 213 -19.31 0.33 13.78
N LYS A 214 -20.58 0.75 13.85
CA LYS A 214 -21.75 -0.09 13.54
C LYS A 214 -21.93 -0.33 12.05
N ASP A 215 -21.80 0.72 11.26
CA ASP A 215 -21.98 0.66 9.81
C ASP A 215 -20.64 0.50 9.10
N LEU A 216 -20.35 -0.73 8.68
CA LEU A 216 -19.15 -1.06 7.92
C LEU A 216 -19.02 -0.16 6.69
N LYS A 217 -20.11 0.14 5.98
CA LYS A 217 -20.05 0.96 4.77
C LYS A 217 -19.49 2.36 5.05
N SER A 218 -19.94 2.99 6.14
CA SER A 218 -19.43 4.30 6.57
C SER A 218 -17.97 4.24 7.03
N ILE A 219 -17.57 3.19 7.75
CA ILE A 219 -16.17 2.98 8.16
C ILE A 219 -15.29 2.88 6.92
N MET A 220 -15.66 2.00 5.99
CA MET A 220 -14.95 1.77 4.74
C MET A 220 -14.83 3.06 3.93
N ALA A 221 -15.89 3.88 3.87
CA ALA A 221 -15.89 5.14 3.14
C ALA A 221 -14.88 6.13 3.72
N ILE A 222 -14.83 6.25 5.06
CA ILE A 222 -13.84 7.06 5.76
C ILE A 222 -12.42 6.53 5.49
N CYS A 223 -12.19 5.23 5.66
CA CYS A 223 -10.89 4.60 5.41
C CYS A 223 -10.41 4.86 3.97
N ASN A 224 -11.30 4.66 2.99
CA ASN A 224 -11.00 4.86 1.58
C ASN A 224 -10.67 6.31 1.24
N SER A 225 -11.29 7.28 1.91
CA SER A 225 -10.99 8.70 1.71
C SER A 225 -9.68 9.15 2.37
N ILE A 226 -9.26 8.47 3.42
CA ILE A 226 -8.01 8.77 4.12
C ILE A 226 -6.83 8.03 3.50
N THR A 227 -7.07 6.87 2.87
CA THR A 227 -6.06 6.04 2.20
C THR A 227 -5.14 6.80 1.25
N PRO A 228 -5.61 7.72 0.38
CA PRO A 228 -4.76 8.51 -0.51
C PRO A 228 -3.74 9.41 0.21
N LEU A 229 -3.91 9.62 1.52
CA LEU A 229 -3.09 10.48 2.37
C LEU A 229 -2.00 9.71 3.12
N ILE A 230 -2.02 8.37 3.11
CA ILE A 230 -1.05 7.53 3.82
C ILE A 230 0.28 7.56 3.05
N PRO A 231 1.39 8.00 3.68
CA PRO A 231 2.70 8.10 3.01
C PRO A 231 3.43 6.76 2.87
N HIS A 232 3.02 5.73 3.62
CA HIS A 232 3.63 4.40 3.68
C HIS A 232 2.63 3.32 3.23
N LYS A 233 3.11 2.10 2.97
CA LYS A 233 2.26 0.99 2.52
C LYS A 233 2.26 -0.14 3.54
N ILE A 234 1.21 -0.24 4.38
CA ILE A 234 0.46 -1.49 4.61
C ILE A 234 -1.01 -1.14 4.95
N LEU A 235 -1.94 -1.34 4.01
CA LEU A 235 -3.38 -1.14 4.23
C LEU A 235 -4.10 -2.50 4.27
N ILE A 236 -4.79 -2.83 5.36
CA ILE A 236 -5.79 -3.93 5.32
C ILE A 236 -7.13 -3.45 5.85
N ILE A 237 -8.04 -3.26 4.90
CA ILE A 237 -9.44 -3.00 5.16
C ILE A 237 -10.19 -4.32 4.94
N GLU A 238 -10.41 -5.06 6.02
CA GLU A 238 -11.20 -6.29 6.00
C GLU A 238 -12.12 -6.35 7.21
N LYS A 239 -13.21 -7.11 7.11
CA LYS A 239 -14.01 -7.49 8.28
C LYS A 239 -13.15 -8.39 9.17
N PHE A 240 -12.49 -7.81 10.16
CA PHE A 240 -11.73 -8.58 11.13
C PHE A 240 -12.70 -9.20 12.14
N THR A 241 -12.86 -10.52 12.07
CA THR A 241 -13.77 -11.29 12.94
C THR A 241 -13.02 -11.90 14.12
N ALA A 242 -13.75 -12.24 15.18
CA ALA A 242 -13.19 -12.95 16.33
C ALA A 242 -12.46 -14.27 15.97
N ASP A 243 -12.84 -14.90 14.86
CA ASP A 243 -12.28 -16.19 14.40
C ASP A 243 -11.00 -16.04 13.56
N SER A 244 -10.48 -14.83 13.37
CA SER A 244 -9.27 -14.60 12.58
C SER A 244 -8.04 -15.25 13.24
N PRO A 245 -7.18 -15.97 12.49
CA PRO A 245 -6.04 -16.69 13.06
C PRO A 245 -4.89 -15.77 13.49
N SER A 246 -4.76 -14.58 12.88
CA SER A 246 -3.72 -13.60 13.19
C SER A 246 -4.12 -12.20 12.74
N ILE A 247 -3.56 -11.19 13.39
CA ILE A 247 -3.70 -9.78 12.96
C ILE A 247 -2.65 -9.53 11.89
N PRO A 248 -3.03 -9.12 10.68
CA PRO A 248 -2.05 -8.74 9.67
C PRO A 248 -1.34 -7.45 10.05
N ALA A 249 -0.22 -7.11 9.41
CA ALA A 249 0.31 -5.75 9.54
C ALA A 249 -0.68 -4.75 8.90
N PHE A 250 -0.85 -3.56 9.50
CA PHE A 250 -1.78 -2.53 9.02
C PHE A 250 -1.38 -1.12 9.48
N ASP A 251 -1.78 -0.13 8.68
CA ASP A 251 -1.78 1.29 9.01
C ASP A 251 -3.16 1.72 9.52
N ILE A 252 -4.22 1.22 8.90
CA ILE A 252 -5.62 1.41 9.31
C ILE A 252 -6.31 0.06 9.29
N LEU A 253 -6.92 -0.33 10.41
CA LEU A 253 -7.73 -1.54 10.55
C LEU A 253 -9.19 -1.16 10.82
N ALA A 254 -10.11 -1.59 9.96
CA ALA A 254 -11.54 -1.38 10.14
C ALA A 254 -12.18 -2.59 10.85
N ILE A 255 -12.96 -2.37 11.90
CA ILE A 255 -13.61 -3.45 12.66
C ILE A 255 -15.08 -3.08 12.92
N GLU A 256 -16.00 -4.01 12.69
CA GLU A 256 -17.39 -3.83 13.09
C GLU A 256 -17.52 -3.84 14.61
N GLU A 257 -18.31 -2.93 15.17
CA GLU A 257 -18.47 -2.78 16.63
C GLU A 257 -18.94 -4.08 17.30
N GLN A 258 -19.77 -4.87 16.62
CA GLN A 258 -20.21 -6.18 17.12
C GLN A 258 -19.06 -7.17 17.29
N GLU A 259 -18.06 -7.16 16.41
CA GLU A 259 -16.87 -8.02 16.53
C GLU A 259 -15.92 -7.47 17.60
N TRP A 260 -15.74 -6.15 17.66
CA TRP A 260 -14.96 -5.47 18.70
C TRP A 260 -15.46 -5.80 20.12
N ASN A 261 -16.78 -5.80 20.30
CA ASN A 261 -17.40 -6.05 21.60
C ASN A 261 -17.31 -7.51 22.07
N LYS A 262 -17.02 -8.46 21.17
CA LYS A 262 -16.75 -9.87 21.57
C LYS A 262 -15.45 -10.01 22.36
N LYS A 263 -14.54 -9.03 22.26
CA LYS A 263 -13.23 -9.01 22.92
C LYS A 263 -12.46 -10.34 22.77
N PRO A 264 -12.27 -10.82 21.53
CA PRO A 264 -11.46 -12.02 21.31
C PRO A 264 -10.02 -11.76 21.79
N GLU A 265 -9.33 -12.80 22.26
CA GLU A 265 -7.94 -12.69 22.77
C GLU A 265 -7.02 -12.02 21.76
N ILE A 266 -7.25 -12.27 20.48
CA ILE A 266 -6.49 -11.66 19.39
C ILE A 266 -6.56 -10.12 19.40
N PHE A 267 -7.59 -9.48 19.96
CA PHE A 267 -7.72 -8.02 20.01
C PHE A 267 -6.98 -7.39 21.19
N GLU A 268 -6.43 -8.16 22.13
CA GLU A 268 -5.73 -7.59 23.29
C GLU A 268 -4.57 -6.67 22.89
N SER A 269 -3.85 -7.02 21.82
CA SER A 269 -2.77 -6.18 21.26
C SER A 269 -3.29 -4.91 20.57
N LEU A 270 -4.53 -4.94 20.05
CA LEU A 270 -5.16 -3.79 19.38
C LEU A 270 -5.65 -2.74 20.38
N ILE A 271 -5.99 -3.15 21.61
CA ILE A 271 -6.48 -2.25 22.66
C ILE A 271 -5.43 -1.22 23.07
N GLN A 272 -4.14 -1.49 22.85
CA GLN A 272 -3.06 -0.53 23.16
C GLN A 272 -2.85 0.50 22.03
N LEU A 273 -3.40 0.26 20.85
CA LEU A 273 -3.28 1.15 19.70
C LEU A 273 -4.31 2.28 19.78
N PRO A 274 -4.11 3.40 19.04
CA PRO A 274 -5.15 4.39 18.81
C PRO A 274 -6.43 3.75 18.25
N VAL A 275 -7.54 3.89 18.98
CA VAL A 275 -8.85 3.33 18.57
C VAL A 275 -9.86 4.45 18.38
N TYR A 276 -10.31 4.65 17.14
CA TYR A 276 -11.39 5.57 16.80
C TYR A 276 -12.73 4.85 16.78
N SER A 277 -13.59 5.17 17.73
CA SER A 277 -14.97 4.70 17.75
C SER A 277 -15.86 5.71 17.03
N MET A 278 -16.33 5.34 15.84
CA MET A 278 -17.09 6.21 14.94
C MET A 278 -18.43 6.65 15.56
N ASP A 279 -19.14 5.72 16.19
CA ASP A 279 -20.46 5.98 16.78
C ASP A 279 -20.41 6.87 18.03
N SER A 280 -19.39 6.73 18.88
CA SER A 280 -19.19 7.62 20.03
C SER A 280 -18.45 8.90 19.67
N GLY A 281 -17.78 8.93 18.51
CA GLY A 281 -16.95 10.05 18.08
C GLY A 281 -15.73 10.28 18.97
N THR A 282 -15.18 9.22 19.57
CA THR A 282 -14.04 9.28 20.50
C THR A 282 -12.83 8.54 19.94
N LEU A 283 -11.63 9.09 20.17
CA LEU A 283 -10.36 8.43 19.89
C LEU A 283 -9.66 8.12 21.21
N GLN A 284 -9.44 6.83 21.49
CA GLN A 284 -8.77 6.32 22.68
C GLN A 284 -7.29 6.04 22.38
N ASN A 285 -6.45 5.97 23.42
CA ASN A 285 -5.01 5.65 23.35
C ASN A 285 -4.21 6.46 22.32
N PHE A 286 -4.63 7.71 22.12
CA PHE A 286 -3.89 8.64 21.28
C PHE A 286 -2.80 9.31 22.10
N GLU A 287 -1.56 9.19 21.64
CA GLU A 287 -0.40 9.89 22.20
C GLU A 287 0.24 10.79 21.16
N GLY A 288 0.53 12.03 21.54
CA GLY A 288 1.26 12.98 20.70
C GLY A 288 0.58 14.33 20.53
N ASP A 289 1.33 15.25 19.93
CA ASP A 289 0.81 16.56 19.54
C ASP A 289 0.42 16.57 18.05
N PHE A 290 -0.85 16.90 17.80
CA PHE A 290 -1.46 16.97 16.47
C PHE A 290 -1.59 18.42 15.94
N ILE A 291 -0.79 19.37 16.46
CA ILE A 291 -0.73 20.76 15.97
C ILE A 291 -0.40 20.84 14.47
N PHE A 292 0.46 19.96 13.95
CA PHE A 292 0.77 19.91 12.52
C PHE A 292 -0.49 19.65 11.70
N THR A 293 -1.25 18.62 12.05
CA THR A 293 -2.45 18.21 11.30
C THR A 293 -3.59 19.21 11.48
N LEU A 294 -3.75 19.82 12.66
CA LEU A 294 -4.65 20.97 12.84
C LEU A 294 -4.30 22.13 11.91
N THR A 295 -3.01 22.44 11.76
CA THR A 295 -2.55 23.52 10.86
C THR A 295 -2.86 23.18 9.40
N LEU A 296 -2.71 21.91 9.02
CA LEU A 296 -3.02 21.39 7.70
C LEU A 296 -4.54 21.45 7.41
N LEU A 297 -5.39 20.99 8.33
CA LEU A 297 -6.86 21.08 8.20
C LEU A 297 -7.36 22.52 8.05
N LYS A 298 -6.79 23.47 8.80
CA LYS A 298 -7.12 24.90 8.66
C LYS A 298 -6.83 25.46 7.27
N LYS A 299 -5.80 24.96 6.59
CA LYS A 299 -5.47 25.36 5.21
C LYS A 299 -6.39 24.69 4.20
N ILE A 300 -6.67 23.40 4.37
CA ILE A 300 -7.58 22.61 3.52
C ILE A 300 -8.97 23.24 3.40
N ARG A 301 -9.47 23.82 4.50
CA ARG A 301 -10.76 24.55 4.50
C ARG A 301 -10.86 25.65 3.45
N LYS A 302 -9.74 26.27 3.09
CA LYS A 302 -9.69 27.40 2.15
C LYS A 302 -9.54 26.97 0.70
N MET A 303 -9.17 25.71 0.45
CA MET A 303 -8.95 25.16 -0.89
C MET A 303 -10.28 24.90 -1.58
N LYS A 304 -10.32 24.88 -2.91
CA LYS A 304 -11.59 24.78 -3.65
C LYS A 304 -11.86 23.36 -4.11
N THR A 305 -10.86 22.68 -4.66
CA THR A 305 -11.02 21.37 -5.29
C THR A 305 -10.40 20.24 -4.46
N GLU A 306 -10.87 19.02 -4.66
CA GLU A 306 -10.37 17.84 -3.94
C GLU A 306 -8.92 17.52 -4.32
N ASN A 307 -8.60 17.56 -5.62
CA ASN A 307 -7.23 17.34 -6.10
C ASN A 307 -6.23 18.35 -5.51
N GLU A 308 -6.64 19.60 -5.32
CA GLU A 308 -5.81 20.62 -4.66
C GLU A 308 -5.53 20.23 -3.20
N ILE A 309 -6.55 19.75 -2.49
CA ILE A 309 -6.44 19.29 -1.10
C ILE A 309 -5.50 18.10 -1.00
N GLU A 310 -5.73 17.03 -1.76
CA GLU A 310 -4.90 15.84 -1.75
C GLU A 310 -3.45 16.16 -2.07
N THR A 311 -3.21 16.94 -3.13
CA THR A 311 -1.88 17.39 -3.54
C THR A 311 -1.20 18.18 -2.44
N PHE A 312 -1.92 19.13 -1.82
CA PHE A 312 -1.39 19.94 -0.73
C PHE A 312 -1.01 19.09 0.49
N ILE A 313 -1.85 18.13 0.87
CA ILE A 313 -1.57 17.22 1.99
C ILE A 313 -0.30 16.44 1.70
N ARG A 314 -0.21 15.78 0.53
CA ARG A 314 0.96 14.99 0.14
C ARG A 314 2.25 15.81 0.16
N ILE A 315 2.24 16.99 -0.45
CA ILE A 315 3.41 17.89 -0.43
C ILE A 315 3.79 18.28 1.00
N SER A 316 2.79 18.54 1.86
CA SER A 316 3.04 18.94 3.26
C SER A 316 3.65 17.79 4.07
N ILE A 317 3.17 16.57 3.87
CA ILE A 317 3.71 15.36 4.51
C ILE A 317 5.13 15.10 4.04
N LEU A 318 5.39 15.13 2.73
CA LEU A 318 6.74 14.93 2.17
C LEU A 318 7.74 15.96 2.70
N LYS A 319 7.31 17.23 2.86
CA LYS A 319 8.15 18.26 3.50
C LYS A 319 8.48 17.92 4.94
N MET A 320 7.53 17.40 5.71
CA MET A 320 7.76 16.99 7.10
C MET A 320 8.71 15.80 7.18
N ILE A 321 8.53 14.78 6.34
CA ILE A 321 9.43 13.62 6.26
C ILE A 321 10.86 14.09 5.96
N LYS A 322 11.05 14.91 4.92
CA LYS A 322 12.36 15.46 4.58
C LYS A 322 12.99 16.27 5.72
N LYS A 323 12.19 17.02 6.48
CA LYS A 323 12.67 17.77 7.65
C LYS A 323 13.05 16.83 8.80
N SER A 324 12.37 15.71 8.94
CA SER A 324 12.70 14.66 9.90
C SER A 324 14.04 14.00 9.57
N GLU A 325 14.28 13.67 8.29
CA GLU A 325 15.56 13.14 7.83
C GLU A 325 16.71 14.13 8.07
N GLN A 326 16.49 15.43 7.83
CA GLN A 326 17.47 16.48 8.14
C GLN A 326 17.75 16.58 9.65
N LEU A 327 16.70 16.48 10.47
CA LEU A 327 16.82 16.45 11.93
C LEU A 327 17.67 15.25 12.37
N GLU A 328 17.40 14.07 11.82
CA GLU A 328 18.16 12.85 12.07
C GLU A 328 19.65 13.04 11.75
N GLU A 329 19.97 13.53 10.56
CA GLU A 329 21.35 13.76 10.12
C GLU A 329 22.10 14.73 11.04
N ILE A 330 21.45 15.83 11.46
CA ILE A 330 22.04 16.81 12.38
C ILE A 330 22.32 16.14 13.73
N LEU A 331 21.36 15.39 14.28
CA LEU A 331 21.50 14.74 15.59
C LEU A 331 22.52 13.61 15.56
N GLU A 332 22.62 12.84 14.47
CA GLU A 332 23.63 11.79 14.32
C GLU A 332 25.04 12.37 14.31
N LYS A 333 25.28 13.48 13.58
CA LYS A 333 26.59 14.16 13.49
C LYS A 333 26.99 14.93 14.74
N THR A 334 26.06 15.23 15.64
CA THR A 334 26.37 16.00 16.85
C THR A 334 26.91 15.08 17.96
N GLU A 335 28.15 15.31 18.38
CA GLU A 335 28.81 14.56 19.48
C GLU A 335 28.30 14.97 20.87
N LYS A 336 27.99 16.26 21.06
CA LYS A 336 27.45 16.83 22.31
C LYS A 336 25.96 17.13 22.18
N LYS A 337 25.30 17.54 23.28
CA LYS A 337 23.92 18.03 23.17
C LYS A 337 23.87 19.32 22.32
N ILE A 338 22.83 19.47 21.51
CA ILE A 338 22.55 20.66 20.69
C ILE A 338 21.36 21.44 21.25
N ASP A 339 21.46 22.76 21.29
CA ASP A 339 20.34 23.63 21.69
C ASP A 339 19.16 23.47 20.71
N ILE A 340 17.96 23.25 21.26
CA ILE A 340 16.71 23.18 20.51
C ILE A 340 16.47 24.41 19.63
N GLU A 341 16.85 25.62 20.07
CA GLU A 341 16.64 26.85 19.29
C GLU A 341 17.53 26.86 18.04
N VAL A 342 18.81 26.51 18.21
CA VAL A 342 19.79 26.39 17.10
C VAL A 342 19.38 25.27 16.13
N LEU A 343 18.88 24.16 16.66
CA LEU A 343 18.39 23.04 15.85
C LEU A 343 17.20 23.46 14.99
N LEU A 344 16.23 24.17 15.56
CA LEU A 344 15.05 24.67 14.86
C LEU A 344 15.39 25.73 13.82
N GLU A 345 16.37 26.60 14.10
CA GLU A 345 16.89 27.58 13.14
C GLU A 345 17.52 26.89 11.92
N LYS A 346 18.37 25.87 12.15
CA LYS A 346 18.97 25.08 11.06
C LYS A 346 17.93 24.35 10.21
N LEU A 347 16.82 23.94 10.82
CA LEU A 347 15.72 23.28 10.14
C LEU A 347 14.74 24.28 9.49
N ASP A 348 14.92 25.59 9.67
CA ASP A 348 13.94 26.61 9.25
C ASP A 348 12.52 26.25 9.70
N MET A 349 12.35 25.95 10.99
CA MET A 349 11.08 25.50 11.53
C MET A 349 10.68 26.16 12.86
N LYS A 350 9.36 26.16 13.10
CA LYS A 350 8.78 26.58 14.38
C LYS A 350 8.81 25.42 15.38
N GLN A 351 9.09 25.74 16.65
CA GLN A 351 9.13 24.77 17.75
C GLN A 351 7.90 23.86 17.86
N LYS A 352 6.72 24.40 17.57
CA LYS A 352 5.45 23.67 17.62
C LYS A 352 5.33 22.47 16.66
N PHE A 353 6.29 22.27 15.74
CA PHE A 353 6.32 21.12 14.85
C PHE A 353 7.40 20.09 15.24
N LEU A 354 8.19 20.38 16.28
CA LEU A 354 9.28 19.50 16.71
C LEU A 354 8.75 18.14 17.18
N GLY A 355 7.65 18.11 17.94
CA GLY A 355 7.04 16.86 18.40
C GLY A 355 6.68 15.93 17.24
N THR A 356 6.09 16.47 16.17
CA THR A 356 5.78 15.70 14.96
C THR A 356 7.04 15.18 14.26
N LEU A 357 8.11 15.98 14.16
CA LEU A 357 9.37 15.49 13.58
C LEU A 357 10.00 14.37 14.41
N LEU A 358 10.02 14.52 15.73
CA LEU A 358 10.59 13.50 16.61
C LEU A 358 9.84 12.17 16.48
N LEU A 359 8.51 12.21 16.33
CA LEU A 359 7.71 11.02 16.05
C LEU A 359 8.06 10.36 14.70
N LEU A 360 8.33 11.16 13.67
CA LEU A 360 8.73 10.67 12.35
C LEU A 360 10.12 9.99 12.33
N LEU A 361 10.93 10.14 13.38
CA LEU A 361 12.18 9.40 13.55
C LEU A 361 11.96 7.92 13.95
N GLY A 362 10.73 7.53 14.31
CA GLY A 362 10.40 6.16 14.70
C GLY A 362 11.25 5.65 15.86
N GLU A 363 11.81 4.44 15.71
CA GLU A 363 12.63 3.78 16.74
C GLU A 363 13.88 4.57 17.15
N LYS A 364 14.40 5.42 16.26
CA LYS A 364 15.60 6.24 16.56
C LYS A 364 15.30 7.39 17.49
N ARG A 365 14.02 7.75 17.68
CA ARG A 365 13.58 8.90 18.48
C ARG A 365 14.22 8.92 19.85
N GLU A 366 14.07 7.87 20.66
CA GLU A 366 14.52 7.87 22.06
C GLU A 366 16.03 8.12 22.22
N LYS A 367 16.82 7.60 21.27
CA LYS A 367 18.28 7.78 21.25
C LYS A 367 18.66 9.19 20.85
N LEU A 368 18.04 9.72 19.80
CA LEU A 368 18.40 11.01 19.21
C LEU A 368 17.83 12.19 20.01
N GLU A 369 16.65 12.03 20.62
CA GLU A 369 16.01 13.05 21.47
C GLU A 369 16.88 13.41 22.68
N LYS A 370 17.63 12.45 23.24
CA LYS A 370 18.60 12.69 24.33
C LYS A 370 19.75 13.63 23.96
N LYS A 371 19.99 13.84 22.66
CA LYS A 371 20.99 14.80 22.17
C LYS A 371 20.45 16.23 22.07
N ILE A 372 19.17 16.46 22.32
CA ILE A 372 18.58 17.79 22.31
C ILE A 372 18.68 18.37 23.73
N ASP A 373 19.17 19.60 23.83
CA ASP A 373 19.25 20.35 25.07
C ASP A 373 18.09 21.34 25.16
N THR A 374 17.25 21.18 26.18
CA THR A 374 16.14 22.11 26.40
C THR A 374 16.57 23.26 27.32
N LYS A 375 15.89 24.40 27.24
CA LYS A 375 16.13 25.53 28.13
C LYS A 375 15.96 25.14 29.61
N GLU A 376 14.99 24.27 29.92
CA GLU A 376 14.76 23.76 31.28
C GLU A 376 15.91 22.87 31.77
N GLU A 377 16.45 21.99 30.93
CA GLU A 377 17.60 21.15 31.28
C GLU A 377 18.87 21.97 31.52
N ARG A 378 19.06 23.04 30.75
CA ARG A 378 20.13 24.01 30.99
C ARG A 378 19.94 24.73 32.31
N LEU A 379 18.72 25.22 32.58
CA LEU A 379 18.40 25.91 33.83
C LEU A 379 18.61 24.99 35.05
N LYS A 380 18.16 23.74 34.98
CA LYS A 380 18.36 22.73 36.04
C LYS A 380 19.83 22.44 36.29
N ARG A 381 20.65 22.31 35.24
CA ARG A 381 22.10 22.11 35.38
C ARG A 381 22.79 23.32 35.98
N PHE A 382 22.39 24.53 35.58
CA PHE A 382 22.91 25.77 36.14
C PHE A 382 22.58 25.91 37.64
N LEU A 383 21.33 25.61 38.02
CA LEU A 383 20.89 25.67 39.43
C LEU A 383 21.45 24.53 40.30
N ALA A 384 21.85 23.40 39.71
CA ALA A 384 22.47 22.28 40.42
C ALA A 384 24.00 22.39 40.52
N SER A 385 24.60 23.39 39.87
CA SER A 385 26.04 23.69 39.93
C SER A 385 26.41 24.76 40.97
N GLU A 386 25.42 25.27 41.70
CA GLU A 386 25.57 25.99 42.98
C GLU A 386 25.42 25.02 44.15
#